data_AF-A0A6B3F3U7-F1
#
_entry.id   AF-A0A6B3F3U7-F1
#
_cell.length_a   1.000
_cell.length_b   1.000
_cell.length_c   1.000
_cell.angle_alpha   90.00
_cell.angle_beta   90.00
_cell.angle_gamma   90.00
#
_symmetry.space_group_name_H-M   'P 1'
#
loop_
_entity.id
_entity.type
_entity.pdbx_description
1 polymer ?
#
loop_
_entity_poly.entity_id
_entity_poly.type
_entity_poly.pdbx_seq_one_letter_code
_entity_poly.pdbx_strand_id
1 'polypeptide(L)' 'EVNTAIPAAVPMYTWNLAGYERGHAPSGGRNRHAFGGLTDAAFRMIPLLERGRDAAWPWE' A
#
# COMPACT_ATOMS: atom_id res chain seq x y z
N GLU A 1 -10.08 4.72 14.64
CA GLU A 1 -8.80 4.13 14.20
C GLU A 1 -8.22 4.95 13.06
N VAL A 2 -6.91 4.89 12.76
CA VAL A 2 -6.30 5.74 11.72
C VAL A 2 -6.97 5.57 10.34
N ASN A 3 -7.40 4.35 10.01
CA ASN A 3 -8.10 4.03 8.76
C ASN A 3 -9.41 4.82 8.57
N THR A 4 -10.14 5.09 9.67
CA THR A 4 -11.43 5.79 9.61
C THR A 4 -11.28 7.31 9.57
N ALA A 5 -10.09 7.84 9.85
CA ALA A 5 -9.79 9.27 9.76
C ALA A 5 -9.54 9.73 8.31
N ILE A 6 -9.24 8.80 7.40
CA ILE A 6 -9.00 9.07 5.99
C ILE A 6 -10.23 8.63 5.18
N PRO A 7 -10.81 9.50 4.32
CA PRO A 7 -11.91 9.10 3.43
C PRO A 7 -11.55 7.85 2.60
N ALA A 8 -12.53 6.97 2.36
CA ALA A 8 -12.29 5.70 1.67
C ALA A 8 -11.72 5.88 0.25
N ALA A 9 -12.07 6.98 -0.42
CA ALA A 9 -11.60 7.31 -1.77
C ALA A 9 -10.13 7.79 -1.83
N VAL A 10 -9.56 8.22 -0.70
CA VAL A 10 -8.20 8.75 -0.61
C VAL A 10 -7.23 7.59 -0.33
N PRO A 11 -6.19 7.38 -1.15
CA PRO A 11 -5.17 6.37 -0.90
C PRO A 11 -4.43 6.61 0.43
N MET A 12 -4.19 5.54 1.18
CA MET A 12 -3.39 5.56 2.41
C MET A 12 -2.29 4.52 2.30
N TYR A 13 -1.04 4.99 2.41
CA TYR A 13 0.16 4.16 2.41
C TYR A 13 0.77 4.17 3.80
N THR A 14 1.05 2.98 4.33
CA THR A 14 1.64 2.81 5.66
C THR A 14 2.90 1.98 5.57
N TRP A 15 3.86 2.26 6.44
CA TRP A 15 5.10 1.51 6.51
C TRP A 15 5.18 0.74 7.82
N ASN A 16 5.34 -0.57 7.73
CA ASN A 16 5.68 -1.42 8.85
C ASN A 16 7.21 -1.46 8.97
N LEU A 17 7.75 -0.56 9.79
CA LEU A 17 9.19 -0.39 9.96
C LEU A 17 9.82 -1.46 10.86
N ALA A 18 9.03 -2.04 11.77
CA ALA A 18 9.51 -2.98 12.78
C ALA A 18 9.37 -4.46 12.35
N GLY A 19 8.73 -4.73 11.20
CA GLY A 19 8.58 -6.10 10.69
C GLY A 19 7.54 -6.93 11.45
N TYR A 20 6.53 -6.30 12.05
CA TYR A 20 5.44 -7.02 12.70
C TYR A 20 4.65 -7.89 11.71
N GLU A 21 4.13 -9.03 12.17
CA GLU A 21 3.25 -9.89 11.37
C GLU A 21 2.00 -9.14 10.89
N ARG A 22 1.44 -8.26 11.73
CA ARG A 22 0.23 -7.48 11.44
C ARG A 22 0.55 -6.00 11.36
N GLY A 23 0.04 -5.34 10.32
CA GLY A 23 0.06 -3.89 10.19
C GLY A 23 -0.93 -3.20 11.14
N HIS A 24 -0.71 -1.92 11.41
CA HIS A 24 -1.54 -1.12 12.34
C HIS A 24 -2.89 -0.66 11.74
N ALA A 25 -3.10 -0.88 10.43
CA ALA A 25 -4.33 -0.55 9.71
C ALA A 25 -4.65 -1.66 8.69
N PRO A 26 -5.93 -1.81 8.28
CA PRO A 26 -6.29 -2.70 7.19
C PRO A 26 -5.48 -2.42 5.92
N SER A 27 -5.11 -3.47 5.19
CA SER A 27 -4.36 -3.40 3.93
C SER A 27 -4.87 -4.43 2.93
N GLY A 28 -4.48 -4.31 1.66
CA GLY A 28 -4.88 -5.22 0.58
C GLY A 28 -6.16 -4.79 -0.17
N GLY A 29 -6.78 -3.68 0.25
CA GLY A 29 -7.87 -3.05 -0.51
C GLY A 29 -7.35 -2.05 -1.54
N ARG A 30 -8.26 -1.53 -2.37
CA ARG A 30 -7.93 -0.58 -3.47
C ARG A 30 -7.10 0.63 -3.03
N ASN A 31 -7.37 1.18 -1.85
CA ASN A 31 -6.79 2.43 -1.36
C ASN A 31 -6.07 2.28 -0.01
N ARG A 32 -5.75 1.05 0.39
CA ARG A 32 -5.18 0.74 1.71
C ARG A 32 -4.01 -0.21 1.53
N HIS A 33 -2.80 0.32 1.66
CA HIS A 33 -1.57 -0.40 1.38
C HIS A 33 -0.61 -0.32 2.56
N ALA A 34 0.00 -1.45 2.88
CA ALA A 34 1.06 -1.57 3.87
C ALA A 34 2.33 -2.08 3.18
N PHE A 35 3.44 -1.36 3.36
CA PHE A 35 4.76 -1.74 2.86
C PHE A 35 5.64 -2.22 4.02
N GLY A 36 6.47 -3.23 3.76
CA GLY A 36 7.52 -3.66 4.69
C GLY A 36 8.79 -2.84 4.51
N GLY A 37 9.23 -2.17 5.59
CA GLY A 37 10.44 -1.34 5.59
C GLY A 37 10.36 -0.06 4.75
N LEU A 38 11.21 0.92 5.06
CA LEU A 38 11.28 2.21 4.35
C LEU A 38 12.43 2.20 3.35
N THR A 39 12.14 1.80 2.11
CA THR A 39 13.14 1.75 1.03
C THR A 39 12.65 2.51 -0.21
N ASP A 40 13.58 2.92 -1.07
CA ASP A 40 13.27 3.54 -2.36
C ASP A 40 12.42 2.64 -3.26
N ALA A 41 12.52 1.32 -3.10
CA ALA A 41 11.67 0.37 -3.82
C ALA A 41 10.19 0.53 -3.45
N ALA A 42 9.87 0.82 -2.18
CA ALA A 42 8.50 1.03 -1.74
C ALA A 42 7.88 2.28 -2.42
N PHE A 43 8.65 3.36 -2.56
CA PHE A 43 8.18 4.57 -3.23
C PHE A 43 7.94 4.36 -4.74
N ARG A 44 8.72 3.50 -5.39
CA ARG A 44 8.49 3.11 -6.79
C ARG A 44 7.17 2.37 -7.01
N MET A 45 6.59 1.75 -5.97
CA MET A 45 5.31 1.05 -6.06
C MET A 45 4.10 1.97 -6.08
N ILE A 46 4.16 3.13 -5.42
CA ILE A 46 3.04 4.09 -5.33
C ILE A 46 2.47 4.46 -6.71
N PRO A 47 3.26 4.93 -7.70
CA PRO A 47 2.71 5.27 -9.01
C PRO A 47 2.16 4.08 -9.79
N LEU A 48 2.56 2.83 -9.47
CA LEU A 48 1.97 1.63 -10.08
C LEU A 48 0.57 1.37 -9.50
N LEU A 49 0.45 1.47 -8.18
CA LEU A 49 -0.83 1.30 -7.46
C LEU A 49 -1.83 2.39 -7.84
N GLU A 50 -1.39 3.65 -7.96
CA GLU A 50 -2.25 4.77 -8.35
C GLU A 50 -2.75 4.70 -9.79
N ARG A 51 -1.94 4.15 -10.70
CA ARG A 51 -2.37 3.92 -12.09
C ARG A 51 -3.48 2.89 -12.18
N GLY A 52 -3.60 1.99 -11.20
CA GLY A 52 -4.71 1.05 -11.05
C GLY A 52 -4.97 0.20 -12.30
N ARG A 53 -3.93 -0.09 -13.08
CA ARG A 53 -4.05 -0.90 -14.29
C ARG A 53 -3.98 -2.37 -13.93
N ASP A 54 -4.96 -3.14 -14.38
CA ASP A 54 -4.77 -4.57 -14.58
C ASP A 54 -3.67 -4.74 -15.62
N ALA A 55 -2.50 -5.18 -15.17
CA ALA A 55 -1.38 -5.52 -16.01
C ALA A 55 -1.17 -7.02 -15.93
N ALA A 56 -1.06 -7.66 -17.10
CA ALA A 56 -0.54 -9.02 -17.20
C ALA A 56 0.88 -9.07 -16.64
N TRP A 57 1.27 -10.22 -16.08
CA TRP A 57 2.65 -10.37 -15.63
C TRP A 57 3.60 -10.32 -16.85
N PRO A 58 4.81 -9.74 -16.74
CA PRO A 58 5.70 -9.54 -17.89
C PRO A 58 6.21 -10.83 -18.57
N TRP A 59 5.93 -11.99 -17.98
CA TRP A 59 6.33 -13.31 -18.46
C TRP A 59 5.14 -14.25 -18.67
N GLU A 60 3.91 -13.72 -18.65
CA GLU A 60 2.78 -14.40 -19.29
C GLU A 60 2.90 -14.39 -20.82
#